data_AF-A0A4P7R6L9-F1
#
_entry.id   AF-A0A4P7R6L9-F1
#
_cell.length_a   1.000
_cell.length_b   1.000
_cell.length_c   1.000
_cell.angle_alpha   90.00
_cell.angle_beta   90.00
_cell.angle_gamma   90.00
#
_symmetry.space_group_name_H-M   'P 1'
#
loop_
_entity.id
_entity.type
_entity.pdbx_description
1 polymer ?
#
loop_
_entity_poly.entity_id
_entity_poly.type
_entity_poly.pdbx_seq_one_letter_code
_entity_poly.pdbx_strand_id
1 'polypeptide(L)' 'MNARQMTFPLPGNGPAVLTLPQPLAPEALLELEHSLTAALRNLQRETRAEALEPGQIEYASWLQRLAAMAH' A
#
# COMPACT_ATOMS: atom_id res chain seq x y z
N MET A 1 -15.29 28.50 5.23
CA MET A 1 -15.24 27.17 4.58
C MET A 1 -15.30 26.13 5.68
N ASN A 2 -16.36 25.31 5.75
CA ASN A 2 -16.42 24.21 6.70
C ASN A 2 -15.67 23.01 6.11
N ALA A 3 -14.80 22.40 6.90
CA ALA A 3 -14.05 21.22 6.49
C ALA A 3 -14.32 20.08 7.49
N ARG A 4 -14.42 18.85 6.99
CA ARG A 4 -14.46 17.64 7.82
C ARG A 4 -13.05 17.07 7.93
N GLN A 5 -12.64 16.64 9.12
CA GLN A 5 -11.39 15.90 9.28
C GLN A 5 -11.68 14.43 9.56
N MET A 6 -10.89 13.56 8.92
CA MET A 6 -10.83 12.12 9.19
C MET A 6 -9.42 11.79 9.68
N THR A 7 -9.34 11.14 10.84
CA THR A 7 -8.07 10.79 11.48
C THR A 7 -7.91 9.27 11.46
N PHE A 8 -6.81 8.80 10.89
CA PHE A 8 -6.46 7.39 10.79
C PHE A 8 -5.28 7.10 11.71
N PRO A 9 -5.45 6.28 12.77
CA PRO A 9 -4.35 5.92 13.64
C PRO A 9 -3.36 5.03 12.88
N LEU A 10 -2.07 5.38 12.91
CA LEU A 10 -0.99 4.56 12.38
C LEU A 10 -0.05 4.15 13.53
N PRO A 11 0.38 2.87 13.61
CA PRO A 11 1.35 2.44 14.61
C PRO A 11 2.68 3.19 14.44
N GLY A 12 3.21 3.73 15.53
CA GLY A 12 4.59 4.26 15.60
C GLY A 12 4.87 5.61 14.93
N ASN A 13 4.01 6.11 14.02
CA ASN A 13 4.30 7.30 13.21
C ASN A 13 3.28 8.45 13.36
N GLY A 14 2.48 8.44 14.43
CA GLY A 14 1.38 9.39 14.61
C GLY A 14 0.22 9.15 13.64
N PRO A 15 -0.93 9.83 13.80
CA PRO A 15 -2.07 9.61 12.94
C PRO A 15 -1.93 10.29 11.57
N ALA A 16 -2.43 9.66 10.51
CA ALA A 16 -2.68 10.32 9.24
C ALA A 16 -3.99 11.11 9.31
N VAL A 17 -4.01 12.33 8.77
CA VAL A 17 -5.19 13.19 8.79
C VAL A 17 -5.58 13.55 7.35
N LEU A 18 -6.84 13.30 7.01
CA LEU A 18 -7.44 13.71 5.74
C LEU A 18 -8.46 14.83 6.01
N THR A 19 -8.27 15.97 5.37
CA THR A 19 -9.19 17.11 5.45
C THR A 19 -10.05 17.16 4.19
N LEU A 20 -11.36 17.16 4.36
CA LEU A 20 -12.36 17.11 3.30
C LEU A 20 -13.15 18.43 3.24
N PRO A 21 -13.44 18.97 2.05
CA PRO A 21 -14.34 20.10 1.91
C PRO A 21 -15.79 19.71 2.26
N GLN A 22 -16.56 20.65 2.79
CA GLN A 22 -18.01 20.50 2.96
C GLN A 22 -18.80 21.54 2.15
N PRO A 23 -19.93 21.14 1.53
CA PRO A 23 -20.45 19.77 1.45
C PRO A 23 -19.64 18.90 0.47
N LEU A 24 -19.56 17.59 0.73
CA LEU A 24 -18.94 16.64 -0.18
C LEU A 24 -20.04 15.91 -0.96
N ALA A 25 -19.99 15.98 -2.29
CA ALA A 25 -20.92 15.27 -3.15
C ALA A 25 -20.66 13.74 -3.08
N PRO A 26 -21.70 12.88 -3.19
CA PRO A 26 -21.53 11.43 -3.17
C PRO A 26 -20.53 10.91 -4.23
N GLU A 27 -20.53 11.51 -5.42
CA GLU A 27 -19.65 11.13 -6.52
C GLU A 27 -18.19 11.46 -6.19
N ALA A 28 -17.95 12.62 -5.58
CA ALA A 28 -16.62 13.03 -5.13
C ALA A 28 -16.08 12.12 -4.01
N LEU A 29 -16.97 11.56 -3.17
CA LEU A 29 -16.58 10.57 -2.16
C LEU A 29 -16.13 9.25 -2.81
N LEU A 30 -16.83 8.79 -3.84
CA LEU A 30 -16.45 7.58 -4.60
C LEU A 30 -15.12 7.77 -5.34
N GLU A 31 -14.91 8.93 -5.96
CA GLU A 31 -13.64 9.27 -6.61
C GLU A 31 -12.48 9.33 -5.61
N LEU A 32 -12.72 9.90 -4.42
CA LEU A 32 -11.75 9.92 -3.33
C LEU A 32 -11.38 8.50 -2.88
N GLU A 33 -12.36 7.61 -2.70
CA GLU A 33 -12.13 6.21 -2.31
C GLU A 33 -11.25 5.48 -3.33
N HIS A 34 -11.57 5.60 -4.62
CA HIS A 34 -10.76 5.02 -5.69
C HIS A 34 -9.34 5.58 -5.71
N SER A 35 -9.19 6.89 -5.56
CA SER A 35 -7.90 7.58 -5.58
C SER A 35 -7.01 7.16 -4.40
N LEU A 36 -7.58 7.09 -3.19
CA LEU A 36 -6.87 6.62 -1.99
C LEU A 36 -6.43 5.16 -2.15
N THR A 37 -7.31 4.30 -2.66
CA THR A 37 -6.99 2.89 -2.92
C THR A 37 -5.83 2.73 -3.90
N ALA A 38 -5.84 3.48 -5.01
CA ALA A 38 -4.77 3.46 -6.00
C ALA A 38 -3.44 3.97 -5.42
N ALA A 39 -3.46 5.10 -4.71
CA ALA A 39 -2.28 5.68 -4.09
C ALA A 39 -1.64 4.74 -3.05
N LEU A 40 -2.44 4.15 -2.16
CA LEU A 40 -1.93 3.21 -1.16
C LEU A 40 -1.36 1.93 -1.80
N ARG A 41 -1.99 1.42 -2.86
CA ARG A 41 -1.44 0.28 -3.63
C ARG A 41 -0.12 0.61 -4.31
N ASN A 42 0.05 1.82 -4.82
CA ASN A 42 1.33 2.28 -5.38
C ASN A 42 2.42 2.31 -4.31
N LEU A 43 2.15 2.94 -3.17
CA LEU A 43 3.08 3.00 -2.04
C LEU A 43 3.44 1.59 -1.52
N GLN A 44 2.48 0.67 -1.47
CA GLN A 44 2.74 -0.73 -1.12
C GLN A 44 3.66 -1.43 -2.11
N ARG A 45 3.55 -1.14 -3.42
CA ARG A 45 4.45 -1.70 -4.43
C ARG A 45 5.85 -1.13 -4.32
N GLU A 46 5.98 0.17 -4.09
CA GLU A 46 7.26 0.85 -3.87
C GLU A 46 7.98 0.30 -2.64
N THR A 47 7.25 0.07 -1.53
CA THR A 47 7.80 -0.49 -0.30
C THR A 47 8.08 -2.00 -0.37
N ARG A 48 7.28 -2.77 -1.13
CA ARG A 48 7.55 -4.20 -1.36
C ARG A 48 8.76 -4.47 -2.24
N ALA A 49 9.23 -3.51 -3.04
CA ALA A 49 10.46 -3.68 -3.80
C ALA A 49 11.70 -3.94 -2.91
N GLU A 50 11.63 -3.58 -1.63
CA GLU A 50 12.72 -3.81 -0.65
C GLU A 50 12.51 -5.06 0.21
N ALA A 51 11.28 -5.59 0.30
CA ALA A 51 10.98 -6.80 1.06
C ALA A 51 10.89 -8.00 0.11
N LEU A 52 12.03 -8.65 -0.14
CA LEU A 52 12.05 -10.01 -0.68
C LEU A 52 11.16 -10.88 0.22
N GLU A 53 9.97 -11.24 -0.29
CA GLU A 53 9.07 -12.18 0.36
C GLU A 53 9.88 -13.46 0.69
N PRO A 54 9.86 -13.96 1.94
CA PRO A 54 10.67 -15.13 2.33
C PRO A 54 10.51 -16.32 1.37
N GLY A 55 9.30 -16.51 0.83
CA GLY A 55 9.01 -17.54 -0.16
C GLY A 55 9.73 -17.37 -1.51
N GLN A 56 10.09 -16.15 -1.92
CA GLN A 56 10.90 -15.92 -3.12
C GLN A 56 12.37 -16.28 -2.91
N ILE A 57 12.91 -16.05 -1.71
CA ILE A 57 14.27 -16.46 -1.35
C ILE A 57 14.36 -17.99 -1.36
N GLU A 58 13.37 -18.66 -0.75
CA GLU A 58 13.30 -20.13 -0.74
C GLU A 58 13.16 -20.69 -2.15
N TYR A 59 12.26 -20.14 -2.98
CA TYR A 59 12.07 -20.56 -4.37
C TYR A 59 13.35 -20.38 -5.22
N ALA A 60 14.04 -19.24 -5.09
CA ALA A 60 15.32 -19.02 -5.77
C ALA A 60 16.39 -20.03 -5.32
N SER A 61 16.43 -20.37 -4.03
CA SER A 61 17.36 -21.38 -3.50
C SER A 61 17.09 -22.78 -4.03
N TRP A 62 15.82 -23.14 -4.23
CA TRP A 62 15.44 -24.44 -4.80
C TRP A 62 15.78 -24.53 -6.28
N LEU A 63 15.58 -23.46 -7.05
CA LEU A 63 15.97 -23.40 -8.47
C LEU A 63 17.49 -23.55 -8.65
N GLN A 64 18.29 -22.91 -7.81
CA GLN A 64 19.75 -23.05 -7.84
C GLN A 64 20.20 -24.49 -7.54
N ARG A 65 19.57 -25.15 -6.56
CA ARG A 65 19.87 -26.55 -6.23
C ARG A 65 19.50 -27.51 -7.35
N LEU A 66 18.33 -27.31 -7.97
CA LEU A 66 17.90 -28.11 -9.12
C LEU A 66 18.84 -27.96 -10.31
N ALA A 67 19.31 -26.75 -10.61
CA ALA A 67 20.28 -26.51 -11.67
C ALA A 67 21.64 -27.17 -11.37
N ALA A 68 22.07 -27.17 -10.10
CA ALA A 68 23.32 -27.81 -9.69
C ALA A 68 23.26 -29.35 -9.73
N MET A 69 22.07 -29.96 -9.61
CA MET A 69 21.88 -31.41 -9.70
C MET A 69 21.72 -31.93 -11.15
N ALA A 70 21.57 -31.02 -12.12
CA ALA A 70 21.45 -31.37 -13.54
C ALA A 70 22.81 -31.38 -14.28
N HIS A 71 23.91 -31.14 -13.56
CA HIS A 71 25.30 -31.25 -14.01
C HIS A 71 26.00 -32.42 -13.31
#